data_AF-H3GMS9-F1
#
_entry.id   AF-H3GMS9-F1
#
_cell.length_a   1.000
_cell.length_b   1.000
_cell.length_c   1.000
_cell.angle_alpha   90.00
_cell.angle_beta   90.00
_cell.angle_gamma   90.00
#
_symmetry.space_group_name_H-M   'P 1'
#
loop_
_entity.id
_entity.type
_entity.pdbx_description
1 polymer ?
#
loop_
_entity_poly.entity_id
_entity_poly.type
_entity_poly.pdbx_seq_one_letter_code
_entity_poly.pdbx_strand_id
1 'polypeptide(L)'
;MIAFQNHVQIPKRSMEWPRETIGVCTCDLRGTISSKALQYPSVDFSDLWSDADPWWTPDDRESELHINDRVRIFLNRVFYSHKTSYVGVVTHGGLTNAAMRVIGHRTYSVSTAEFVPFLLEDTNARTITSILSGKVDM
;
A
#
# COMPACT_ATOMS: atom_id res chain seq x y z
N MET A 1 -15.44 8.26 -9.83
CA MET A 1 -16.54 8.03 -8.87
C MET A 1 -16.83 6.54 -8.82
N ILE A 2 -16.82 5.93 -7.63
CA ILE A 2 -17.26 4.54 -7.42
C ILE A 2 -18.55 4.59 -6.63
N ALA A 3 -19.58 3.87 -7.09
CA ALA A 3 -20.85 3.74 -6.39
C ALA A 3 -20.99 2.30 -5.90
N PHE A 4 -21.37 2.15 -4.63
CA PHE A 4 -21.62 0.85 -4.01
C PHE A 4 -23.12 0.74 -3.73
N GLN A 5 -23.74 -0.38 -4.11
CA GLN A 5 -25.14 -0.65 -3.82
C GLN A 5 -25.22 -1.60 -2.61
N ASN A 6 -26.03 -1.26 -1.60
CA ASN A 6 -26.31 -2.12 -0.43
C ASN A 6 -25.13 -2.40 0.51
N HIS A 7 -24.10 -1.55 0.55
CA HIS A 7 -23.00 -1.68 1.52
C HIS A 7 -23.26 -0.84 2.78
N VAL A 8 -23.74 -1.47 3.85
CA VAL A 8 -24.04 -0.81 5.13
C VAL A 8 -22.76 -0.36 5.84
N GLN A 9 -21.68 -1.14 5.73
CA GLN A 9 -20.33 -0.77 6.16
C GLN A 9 -19.29 -1.41 5.24
N ILE A 10 -18.28 -0.64 4.86
CA ILE A 10 -17.13 -1.13 4.11
C ILE A 10 -16.00 -1.35 5.13
N PRO A 11 -15.46 -2.58 5.27
CA PRO A 11 -14.31 -2.84 6.13
C PRO A 11 -13.14 -1.94 5.72
N LYS A 12 -12.51 -1.30 6.71
CA LYS A 12 -11.36 -0.42 6.51
C LYS A 12 -10.17 -1.04 7.20
N ARG A 13 -9.09 -1.22 6.48
CA ARG A 13 -7.84 -1.73 7.03
C ARG A 13 -6.69 -0.81 6.67
N SER A 14 -5.86 -0.52 7.67
CA SER A 14 -4.58 0.15 7.48
C SER A 14 -3.47 -0.89 7.31
N MET A 15 -2.53 -0.63 6.41
CA MET A 15 -1.39 -1.51 6.12
C MET A 15 -0.12 -0.66 6.03
N GLU A 16 1.05 -1.24 6.34
CA GLU A 16 2.33 -0.55 6.13
C GLU A 16 2.67 -0.37 4.63
N TRP A 17 2.32 -1.36 3.82
CA TRP A 17 2.78 -1.47 2.43
C TRP A 17 2.39 -0.31 1.49
N PRO A 18 1.19 0.30 1.57
CA PRO A 18 0.76 1.36 0.67
C PRO A 18 1.12 2.79 1.12
N ARG A 19 2.18 2.97 1.90
CA ARG A 19 2.68 4.30 2.32
C ARG A 19 3.33 5.07 1.17
N GLU A 20 3.44 6.39 1.30
CA GLU A 20 4.29 7.22 0.43
C GLU A 20 5.75 6.70 0.40
N THR A 21 6.54 7.24 -0.52
CA THR A 21 7.99 7.13 -0.54
C THR A 21 8.54 7.50 0.84
N ILE A 22 9.27 6.58 1.48
CA ILE A 22 9.64 6.69 2.89
C ILE A 22 10.98 7.43 3.07
N GLY A 23 11.09 8.19 4.17
CA GLY A 23 12.36 8.72 4.69
C GLY A 23 12.64 10.17 4.29
N VAL A 24 13.60 10.81 4.95
CA VAL A 24 13.99 12.23 4.83
C VAL A 24 12.89 13.23 5.20
N CYS A 25 11.72 13.18 4.58
CA CYS A 25 10.62 14.09 4.88
C CYS A 25 9.87 13.63 6.13
N THR A 26 9.68 14.53 7.10
CA THR A 26 8.97 14.22 8.35
C THR A 26 7.49 13.90 8.15
N CYS A 27 6.89 14.30 7.03
CA CYS A 27 5.53 13.88 6.68
C CYS A 27 5.41 12.38 6.40
N ASP A 28 6.51 11.71 6.10
CA ASP A 28 6.53 10.28 5.82
C ASP A 28 6.68 9.46 7.10
N LEU A 29 7.05 10.09 8.23
CA LEU A 29 7.06 9.48 9.55
C LEU A 29 5.64 9.30 10.05
N ARG A 30 5.21 8.06 10.28
CA ARG A 30 3.89 7.81 10.87
C ARG A 30 3.94 7.89 12.39
N GLY A 31 2.83 8.34 12.98
CA GLY A 31 2.62 8.24 14.42
C GLY A 31 2.45 6.79 14.90
N THR A 32 2.34 6.62 16.22
CA THR A 32 2.15 5.29 16.82
C THR A 32 0.79 4.69 16.45
N ILE A 33 0.75 3.37 16.29
CA ILE A 33 -0.49 2.65 15.98
C ILE A 33 -1.46 2.71 17.15
N SER A 34 -0.96 2.64 18.39
CA SER A 34 -1.72 2.81 19.62
C SER A 34 -2.49 4.13 19.65
N SER A 35 -1.85 5.24 19.28
CA SER A 35 -2.49 6.56 19.17
C SER A 35 -3.53 6.59 18.04
N LYS A 36 -3.20 6.02 16.88
CA LYS A 36 -4.11 5.99 15.72
C LYS A 36 -5.32 5.11 15.92
N ALA A 37 -5.17 3.96 16.57
CA ALA A 37 -6.26 3.04 16.90
C ALA A 37 -7.28 3.70 17.84
N LEU A 38 -6.81 4.50 18.80
CA LEU A 38 -7.68 5.30 19.67
C LEU A 38 -8.44 6.38 18.87
N GLN A 39 -7.76 7.04 17.92
CA GLN A 39 -8.35 8.10 17.10
C GLN A 39 -9.32 7.56 16.04
N TYR A 40 -9.09 6.35 15.52
CA TYR A 40 -9.82 5.75 14.41
C TYR A 40 -10.31 4.34 14.74
N PRO A 41 -11.25 4.17 15.71
CA PRO A 41 -11.67 2.86 16.20
C PRO A 41 -12.38 1.99 15.15
N SER A 42 -12.80 2.57 14.02
CA SER A 42 -13.44 1.84 12.90
C SER A 42 -12.44 1.29 11.88
N VAL A 43 -11.14 1.53 12.06
CA VAL A 43 -10.09 1.04 11.16
C VAL A 43 -9.39 -0.14 11.82
N ASP A 44 -9.27 -1.24 11.07
CA ASP A 44 -8.48 -2.39 11.46
C ASP A 44 -6.99 -2.10 11.26
N PHE A 45 -6.21 -2.19 12.34
CA PHE A 45 -4.76 -1.98 12.35
C PHE A 45 -3.98 -3.31 12.50
N SER A 46 -4.63 -4.47 12.39
CA SER A 46 -4.02 -5.79 12.62
C SER A 46 -2.91 -6.17 11.63
N ASP A 47 -2.84 -5.53 10.47
CA ASP A 47 -1.80 -5.76 9.46
C ASP A 47 -0.48 -5.00 9.74
N LEU A 48 -0.43 -4.17 10.79
CA LEU A 48 0.75 -3.44 11.21
C LEU A 48 1.44 -4.19 12.36
N TRP A 49 2.75 -4.42 12.23
CA TRP A 49 3.52 -5.28 13.15
C TRP A 49 4.35 -4.51 14.19
N SER A 50 4.42 -3.18 14.10
CA SER A 50 5.20 -2.33 15.01
C SER A 50 4.38 -1.13 15.44
N ASP A 51 4.41 -0.77 16.73
CA ASP A 51 3.70 0.41 17.23
C ASP A 51 4.34 1.71 16.71
N ALA A 52 5.65 1.87 16.92
CA ALA A 52 6.43 2.94 16.31
C ALA A 52 6.70 2.66 14.82
N ASP A 53 7.06 3.69 14.06
CA ASP A 53 7.43 3.55 12.66
C ASP A 53 8.77 2.83 12.51
N PRO A 54 8.81 1.62 11.91
CA PRO A 54 10.05 0.85 11.79
C PRO A 54 10.89 1.23 10.56
N TRP A 55 10.35 2.04 9.63
CA TRP A 55 10.93 2.21 8.29
C TRP A 55 11.44 3.62 8.01
N TRP A 56 10.87 4.63 8.66
CA TRP A 56 11.30 6.00 8.45
C TRP A 56 12.67 6.27 9.07
N THR A 57 13.54 6.91 8.31
CA THR A 57 14.80 7.46 8.81
C THR A 57 14.95 8.91 8.35
N PRO A 58 15.67 9.75 9.11
CA PRO A 58 15.88 11.15 8.74
C PRO A 58 16.86 11.33 7.57
N ASP A 59 17.75 10.35 7.33
CA ASP A 59 18.90 10.53 6.45
C ASP A 59 18.87 9.66 5.18
N ASP A 60 18.00 8.64 5.11
CA ASP A 60 17.90 7.75 3.95
C ASP A 60 16.53 7.89 3.28
N ARG A 61 16.54 8.09 1.96
CA ARG A 61 15.33 8.18 1.13
C ARG A 61 15.13 6.86 0.42
N GLU A 62 13.93 6.32 0.51
CA GLU A 62 13.57 5.10 -0.21
C GLU A 62 13.86 5.23 -1.71
N SER A 63 14.66 4.29 -2.22
CA SER A 63 15.01 4.23 -3.63
C SER A 63 13.83 3.78 -4.49
N GLU A 64 13.88 4.07 -5.79
CA GLU A 64 12.85 3.61 -6.73
C GLU A 64 12.72 2.07 -6.73
N LEU A 65 13.84 1.35 -6.61
CA LEU A 65 13.84 -0.10 -6.54
C LEU A 65 13.10 -0.61 -5.30
N HIS A 66 13.37 -0.01 -4.13
CA HIS A 66 12.72 -0.39 -2.88
C HIS A 66 11.21 -0.14 -2.89
N ILE A 67 10.75 1.03 -3.34
CA ILE A 67 9.31 1.29 -3.43
C ILE A 67 8.64 0.36 -4.44
N ASN A 68 9.29 0.05 -5.58
CA ASN A 68 8.77 -0.90 -6.56
C ASN A 68 8.60 -2.30 -5.94
N ASP A 69 9.54 -2.77 -5.14
CA ASP A 69 9.42 -4.08 -4.46
C ASP A 69 8.36 -4.09 -3.37
N ARG A 70 8.29 -3.02 -2.58
CA ARG A 70 7.22 -2.83 -1.58
C ARG A 70 5.85 -2.88 -2.24
N VAL A 71 5.72 -2.29 -3.42
CA VAL A 71 4.50 -2.32 -4.21
C VAL A 71 4.20 -3.70 -4.79
N ARG A 72 5.19 -4.48 -5.23
CA ARG A 72 4.97 -5.89 -5.63
C ARG A 72 4.36 -6.70 -4.49
N ILE A 73 4.91 -6.55 -3.28
CA ILE A 73 4.39 -7.21 -2.07
C ILE A 73 2.96 -6.74 -1.78
N PHE A 74 2.72 -5.43 -1.83
CA PHE A 74 1.39 -4.84 -1.63
C PHE A 74 0.36 -5.41 -2.61
N LEU A 75 0.65 -5.38 -3.91
CA LEU A 75 -0.25 -5.84 -4.96
C LEU A 75 -0.53 -7.33 -4.82
N ASN A 76 0.47 -8.16 -4.51
CA ASN A 76 0.25 -9.57 -4.22
C ASN A 76 -0.68 -9.78 -3.02
N ARG A 77 -0.49 -9.03 -1.92
CA ARG A 77 -1.38 -9.11 -0.75
C ARG A 77 -2.81 -8.69 -1.10
N VAL A 78 -2.98 -7.60 -1.82
CA VAL A 78 -4.30 -7.16 -2.27
C VAL A 78 -4.96 -8.22 -3.15
N PHE A 79 -4.23 -8.73 -4.13
CA PHE A 79 -4.74 -9.65 -5.14
C PHE A 79 -5.04 -11.05 -4.59
N TYR A 80 -4.14 -11.63 -3.79
CA TYR A 80 -4.26 -13.02 -3.35
C TYR A 80 -4.82 -13.20 -1.92
N SER A 81 -4.76 -12.18 -1.06
CA SER A 81 -5.17 -12.33 0.36
C SER A 81 -6.63 -11.96 0.64
N HIS A 82 -7.39 -11.54 -0.36
CA HIS A 82 -8.78 -11.11 -0.19
C HIS A 82 -9.75 -11.97 -1.01
N LYS A 83 -10.94 -12.23 -0.45
CA LYS A 83 -12.02 -12.96 -1.15
C LYS A 83 -12.82 -12.08 -2.11
N THR A 84 -12.68 -10.75 -2.02
CA THR A 84 -13.40 -9.79 -2.86
C THR A 84 -12.62 -9.48 -4.13
N SER A 85 -13.33 -9.31 -5.25
CA SER A 85 -12.76 -8.86 -6.53
C SER A 85 -12.61 -7.34 -6.61
N TYR A 86 -13.17 -6.59 -5.65
CA TYR A 86 -13.16 -5.12 -5.64
C TYR A 86 -12.50 -4.63 -4.35
N VAL A 87 -11.40 -3.90 -4.50
CA VAL A 87 -10.65 -3.29 -3.39
C VAL A 87 -10.42 -1.81 -3.70
N GLY A 88 -10.80 -0.95 -2.78
CA GLY A 88 -10.45 0.47 -2.81
C GLY A 88 -9.16 0.71 -2.05
N VAL A 89 -8.18 1.35 -2.69
CA VAL A 89 -6.91 1.73 -2.07
C VAL A 89 -6.82 3.24 -1.99
N VAL A 90 -6.68 3.78 -0.78
CA VAL A 90 -6.36 5.19 -0.56
C VAL A 90 -4.87 5.26 -0.24
N THR A 91 -4.11 5.98 -1.06
CA THR A 91 -2.64 6.05 -0.97
C THR A 91 -2.13 7.37 -1.52
N HIS A 92 -0.81 7.48 -1.65
CA HIS A 92 -0.08 8.66 -2.06
C HIS A 92 0.47 8.53 -3.49
N GLY A 93 0.86 9.66 -4.08
CA GLY A 93 1.31 9.74 -5.46
C GLY A 93 2.53 8.88 -5.76
N GLY A 94 3.53 8.82 -4.87
CA GLY A 94 4.74 8.01 -5.12
C GLY A 94 4.44 6.51 -5.17
N LEU A 95 3.56 6.02 -4.29
CA LEU A 95 3.12 4.61 -4.35
C LEU A 95 2.30 4.34 -5.62
N THR A 96 1.37 5.23 -5.98
CA THR A 96 0.57 5.07 -7.21
C THR A 96 1.45 5.03 -8.46
N ASN A 97 2.47 5.89 -8.53
CA ASN A 97 3.46 5.89 -9.62
C ASN A 97 4.28 4.59 -9.64
N ALA A 98 4.69 4.09 -8.48
CA ALA A 98 5.37 2.79 -8.36
C ALA A 98 4.47 1.63 -8.80
N ALA A 99 3.18 1.64 -8.44
CA ALA A 99 2.22 0.63 -8.87
C ALA A 99 2.06 0.61 -10.38
N MET A 100 1.94 1.78 -11.01
CA MET A 100 1.89 1.85 -12.48
C MET A 100 3.15 1.26 -13.12
N ARG A 101 4.35 1.59 -12.61
CA ARG A 101 5.60 0.98 -13.12
C ARG A 101 5.62 -0.53 -12.95
N VAL A 102 5.25 -1.04 -11.77
CA VAL A 102 5.31 -2.47 -11.44
C VAL A 102 4.39 -3.30 -12.33
N ILE A 103 3.18 -2.80 -12.63
CA ILE A 103 2.22 -3.52 -13.48
C ILE A 103 2.41 -3.23 -14.97
N GLY A 104 3.42 -2.44 -15.36
CA GLY A 104 3.66 -2.06 -16.75
C GLY A 104 2.62 -1.09 -17.32
N HIS A 105 1.91 -0.34 -16.48
CA HIS A 105 1.01 0.72 -16.91
C HIS A 105 1.82 1.96 -17.36
N ARG A 106 1.26 2.73 -18.31
CA ARG A 106 1.85 4.00 -18.76
C ARG A 106 2.06 4.98 -17.59
N THR A 107 3.05 5.84 -17.69
CA THR A 107 3.19 6.95 -16.73
C THR A 107 1.98 7.88 -16.83
N TYR A 108 1.41 8.22 -15.68
CA TYR A 108 0.30 9.16 -15.57
C TYR A 108 0.44 9.95 -14.28
N SER A 109 0.29 11.28 -14.34
CA SER A 109 0.39 12.13 -13.16
C SER A 109 -0.97 12.23 -12.50
N VAL A 110 -1.11 11.59 -11.34
CA VAL A 110 -2.35 11.57 -10.56
C VAL A 110 -2.46 12.83 -9.72
N SER A 111 -3.59 13.53 -9.83
CA SER A 111 -3.90 14.69 -8.99
C SER A 111 -4.45 14.26 -7.63
N THR A 112 -4.37 15.13 -6.63
CA THR A 112 -4.97 14.87 -5.31
C THR A 112 -6.47 14.55 -5.46
N ALA A 113 -6.90 13.48 -4.77
CA ALA A 113 -8.27 12.95 -4.81
C ALA A 113 -8.74 12.42 -6.19
N GLU A 114 -7.83 12.26 -7.15
CA GLU A 114 -8.12 11.58 -8.40
C GLU A 114 -8.19 10.06 -8.19
N PHE A 115 -9.08 9.42 -8.96
CA PHE A 115 -9.29 7.98 -8.92
C PHE A 115 -8.74 7.33 -10.19
N VAL A 116 -7.83 6.36 -10.03
CA VAL A 116 -7.26 5.58 -11.13
C VAL A 116 -7.65 4.12 -10.97
N PRO A 117 -8.47 3.54 -11.88
CA PRO A 117 -8.84 2.14 -11.81
C PRO A 117 -7.72 1.25 -12.37
N PHE A 118 -7.37 0.20 -11.63
CA PHE A 118 -6.55 -0.90 -12.13
C PHE A 118 -7.41 -2.15 -12.30
N LEU A 119 -7.39 -2.74 -13.49
CA LEU A 119 -7.88 -4.09 -13.74
C LEU A 119 -6.66 -5.00 -13.76
N LEU A 120 -6.56 -5.88 -12.77
CA LEU A 120 -5.45 -6.80 -12.61
C LEU A 120 -5.94 -8.21 -12.96
N GLU A 121 -5.13 -8.94 -13.72
CA GLU A 121 -5.35 -10.34 -14.07
C GLU A 121 -4.07 -11.11 -13.82
N ASP A 122 -4.20 -12.27 -13.18
CA ASP A 122 -3.12 -13.24 -13.10
C ASP A 122 -3.16 -14.14 -14.34
N THR A 123 -2.35 -13.78 -15.34
CA THR A 123 -2.28 -14.50 -16.62
C THR A 123 -1.38 -15.74 -16.56
N ASN A 124 -0.66 -15.93 -15.46
CA ASN A 124 0.31 -17.00 -15.26
C ASN A 124 0.29 -17.36 -13.79
N ALA A 125 -0.49 -18.35 -13.33
CA ALA A 125 -0.69 -18.76 -11.93
C ALA A 125 0.60 -18.93 -11.06
N ARG A 126 1.35 -17.84 -10.87
CA ARG A 126 2.70 -17.69 -10.36
C ARG A 126 2.80 -16.23 -9.88
N THR A 127 2.78 -16.09 -8.57
CA THR A 127 2.95 -14.86 -7.79
C THR A 127 3.97 -13.89 -8.39
N ILE A 128 3.65 -12.58 -8.41
CA ILE A 128 4.61 -11.53 -8.80
C ILE A 128 5.82 -11.63 -7.87
N THR A 129 6.98 -11.97 -8.40
CA THR A 129 8.16 -12.27 -7.57
C THR A 129 8.70 -10.98 -6.94
N SER A 130 8.88 -10.98 -5.60
CA SER A 130 9.57 -9.92 -4.86
C SER A 130 11.01 -10.33 -4.62
N ILE A 131 11.97 -9.42 -4.77
CA ILE A 131 13.37 -9.71 -4.42
C ILE A 131 13.64 -9.71 -2.91
N LEU A 132 12.66 -9.29 -2.10
CA LEU A 132 12.75 -9.24 -0.64
C LEU A 132 12.13 -10.46 0.05
N SER A 133 11.50 -11.39 -0.68
CA SER A 133 10.87 -12.58 -0.08
C SER A 133 11.86 -13.57 0.55
N GLY A 134 13.17 -13.33 0.43
CA GLY A 134 14.23 -14.14 1.04
C GLY A 134 14.90 -13.53 2.27
N LYS A 135 14.38 -12.44 2.85
CA LYS A 135 15.02 -11.73 3.99
C LYS A 135 14.12 -11.52 5.22
N VAL A 136 13.06 -12.31 5.39
CA VAL A 136 12.15 -12.18 6.56
C VAL A 136 12.58 -13.07 7.75
N ASP A 137 13.67 -13.84 7.62
CA ASP A 137 14.30 -14.54 8.74
C ASP A 137 15.67 -13.92 9.06
N MET A 138 15.69 -12.81 9.82
CA MET A 138 16.79 -12.38 10.70
C MET A 138 16.27 -11.37 11.71
#